data_AF-A0AA89BQ32-F1
#
_entry.id   AF-A0AA89BQ32-F1
#
_cell.length_a   1.000
_cell.length_b   1.000
_cell.length_c   1.000
_cell.angle_alpha   90.00
_cell.angle_beta   90.00
_cell.angle_gamma   90.00
#
_symmetry.space_group_name_H-M   'P 1'
#
loop_
_entity.id
_entity.type
_entity.pdbx_description
1 polymer ?
#
loop_
_entity_poly.entity_id
_entity_poly.type
_entity_poly.pdbx_seq_one_letter_code
_entity_poly.pdbx_strand_id
1 'polypeptide(L)'
;MQGLRTSILRHVRIGVSMQGKFLVKDVNSLKVCRKLCTSIGTSSDEIMSRVIGLVKKFDKIEGTKVTETADFQKDLSLDSLDRVELVMAFEEEFSVEIPEEEADKLRCCADVAKYISSGAEQKSTENI
;
A
#
# COMPACT_ATOMS: atom_id res chain seq x y z
N MET A 1 -51.74 -20.68 17.13
CA MET A 1 -50.86 -20.29 18.26
C MET A 1 -49.86 -21.42 18.47
N GLN A 2 -48.58 -21.08 18.64
CA GLN A 2 -47.41 -21.98 18.77
C GLN A 2 -46.87 -22.49 17.40
N GLY A 3 -45.63 -22.30 16.99
CA GLY A 3 -44.49 -21.55 17.53
C GLY A 3 -43.36 -21.66 16.49
N LEU A 4 -43.16 -20.61 15.69
CA LEU A 4 -42.11 -20.52 14.66
C LEU A 4 -40.77 -20.20 15.33
N ARG A 5 -40.07 -21.19 15.87
CA ARG A 5 -38.65 -21.07 16.19
C ARG A 5 -37.93 -22.39 15.91
N THR A 6 -36.78 -22.24 15.28
CA THR A 6 -35.71 -23.24 15.08
C THR A 6 -35.85 -24.11 13.83
N SER A 7 -35.28 -23.62 12.73
CA SER A 7 -34.70 -24.46 11.69
C SER A 7 -33.51 -23.73 11.07
N ILE A 8 -32.37 -23.97 11.73
CA ILE A 8 -31.12 -24.34 11.10
C ILE A 8 -30.49 -23.28 10.17
N LEU A 9 -29.61 -22.50 10.81
CA LEU A 9 -28.45 -21.86 10.21
C LEU A 9 -27.66 -22.90 9.38
N ARG A 10 -27.82 -22.94 8.06
CA ARG A 10 -26.93 -23.67 7.14
C ARG A 10 -27.22 -23.31 5.69
N HIS A 11 -26.61 -22.21 5.24
CA HIS A 11 -25.88 -22.17 3.95
C HIS A 11 -25.31 -20.77 3.71
N VAL A 12 -24.24 -20.45 4.43
CA VAL A 12 -23.27 -19.47 3.93
C VAL A 12 -22.02 -20.27 3.59
N ARG A 13 -22.01 -20.78 2.35
CA ARG A 13 -20.82 -21.41 1.76
C ARG A 13 -20.02 -20.26 1.15
N ILE A 14 -19.30 -19.51 1.98
CA ILE A 14 -18.28 -18.58 1.48
C ILE A 14 -17.13 -19.46 0.98
N GLY A 15 -17.06 -19.62 -0.34
CA GLY A 15 -15.88 -20.15 -0.99
C GLY A 15 -14.80 -19.08 -0.96
N VAL A 16 -13.95 -19.10 0.08
CA VAL A 16 -12.65 -18.44 0.02
C VAL A 16 -11.80 -19.22 -0.97
N SER A 17 -11.74 -18.74 -2.21
CA SER A 17 -10.74 -19.18 -3.17
C SER A 17 -9.41 -18.53 -2.79
N MET A 18 -8.71 -19.12 -1.82
CA MET A 18 -7.27 -18.95 -1.68
C MET A 18 -6.57 -19.61 -2.88
N GLN A 19 -6.32 -18.83 -3.92
CA GLN A 19 -5.26 -19.16 -4.87
C GLN A 19 -4.05 -18.32 -4.52
N GLY A 20 -3.27 -18.86 -3.58
CA GLY A 20 -1.84 -18.55 -3.51
C GLY A 20 -1.22 -18.95 -4.84
N LYS A 21 -0.91 -17.97 -5.68
CA LYS A 21 0.01 -18.14 -6.80
C LYS A 21 1.43 -17.92 -6.28
N PHE A 22 1.87 -18.89 -5.49
CA PHE A 22 3.29 -19.22 -5.41
C PHE A 22 3.63 -19.94 -6.72
N LEU A 23 4.26 -19.25 -7.66
CA LEU A 23 4.90 -19.88 -8.80
C LEU A 23 6.17 -19.11 -9.15
N VAL A 24 7.26 -19.61 -8.57
CA VAL A 24 8.62 -19.45 -9.09
C VAL A 24 8.64 -19.98 -10.53
N LYS A 25 8.91 -19.10 -11.49
CA LYS A 25 9.28 -19.36 -12.89
C LYS A 25 10.20 -18.21 -13.27
N ASP A 26 11.35 -18.35 -13.88
CA ASP A 26 12.12 -19.46 -14.42
C ASP A 26 13.48 -18.80 -14.66
N VAL A 27 14.55 -19.34 -14.10
CA VAL A 27 15.90 -18.82 -14.37
C VAL A 27 16.35 -19.30 -15.74
N ASN A 28 16.92 -18.36 -16.51
CA ASN A 28 17.77 -18.58 -17.69
C ASN A 28 17.11 -18.47 -19.07
N SER A 29 17.07 -17.24 -19.60
CA SER A 29 17.30 -17.04 -21.03
C SER A 29 18.23 -15.86 -21.25
N LEU A 30 19.50 -16.23 -21.35
CA LEU A 30 20.66 -15.40 -21.65
C LEU A 30 20.48 -14.71 -23.02
N LYS A 31 20.29 -13.39 -23.02
CA LYS A 31 20.55 -12.53 -24.18
C LYS A 31 21.35 -11.32 -23.73
N VAL A 32 22.67 -11.49 -23.84
CA VAL A 32 23.69 -10.46 -23.69
C VAL A 32 23.47 -9.39 -24.75
N CYS A 33 23.16 -8.16 -24.32
CA CYS A 33 23.52 -6.95 -25.03
C CYS A 33 23.64 -5.78 -24.04
N ARG A 34 24.87 -5.26 -23.97
CA ARG A 34 25.22 -3.84 -23.81
C ARG A 34 24.66 -3.09 -22.60
N LYS A 35 25.58 -2.83 -21.65
CA LYS A 35 25.85 -1.51 -21.08
C LYS A 35 24.60 -0.64 -20.90
N LEU A 36 23.95 -0.81 -19.74
CA LEU A 36 23.32 0.32 -19.08
C LEU A 36 23.60 0.18 -17.59
N CYS A 37 24.42 1.10 -17.10
CA CYS A 37 24.49 1.49 -15.71
C CYS A 37 23.08 1.48 -15.09
N THR A 38 22.80 0.53 -14.21
CA THR A 38 21.80 0.76 -13.18
C THR A 38 22.50 1.62 -12.16
N SER A 39 22.40 2.93 -12.36
CA SER A 39 22.68 3.91 -11.31
C SER A 39 21.93 3.46 -10.07
N ILE A 40 22.69 3.30 -9.00
CA ILE A 40 22.19 3.06 -7.66
C ILE A 40 21.05 4.06 -7.43
N GLY A 41 19.83 3.55 -7.36
CA GLY A 41 18.64 4.38 -7.22
C GLY A 41 18.71 5.07 -5.88
N THR A 42 18.46 6.37 -5.88
CA THR A 42 18.31 7.18 -4.69
C THR A 42 17.25 6.56 -3.76
N SER A 43 17.47 6.59 -2.45
CA SER A 43 16.57 6.03 -1.43
C SER A 43 15.11 6.50 -1.58
N SER A 44 14.89 7.68 -2.17
CA SER A 44 13.56 8.23 -2.46
C SER A 44 12.76 7.41 -3.49
N ASP A 45 13.39 6.85 -4.53
CA ASP A 45 12.70 6.09 -5.58
C ASP A 45 12.17 4.75 -5.05
N GLU A 46 12.91 4.13 -4.12
CA GLU A 46 12.48 2.91 -3.44
C GLU A 46 11.27 3.16 -2.55
N ILE A 47 11.28 4.27 -1.80
CA ILE A 47 10.15 4.69 -0.95
C ILE A 47 8.92 4.96 -1.83
N MET A 48 9.07 5.72 -2.91
CA MET A 48 7.98 5.99 -3.87
C MET A 48 7.37 4.70 -4.41
N SER A 49 8.20 3.75 -4.82
CA SER A 49 7.75 2.46 -5.35
C SER A 49 6.96 1.65 -4.32
N ARG A 50 7.36 1.67 -3.04
CA ARG A 50 6.64 1.01 -1.95
C ARG A 50 5.32 1.70 -1.64
N VAL A 51 5.30 3.04 -1.58
CA VAL A 51 4.07 3.83 -1.36
C VAL A 51 3.04 3.53 -2.46
N ILE A 52 3.44 3.57 -3.73
CA ILE A 52 2.58 3.23 -4.86
C ILE A 52 2.10 1.77 -4.77
N GLY A 53 2.98 0.85 -4.35
CA GLY A 53 2.65 -0.55 -4.14
C GLY A 53 1.58 -0.76 -3.07
N LEU A 54 1.63 -0.03 -1.96
CA LEU A 54 0.61 -0.06 -0.91
C LEU A 54 -0.71 0.49 -1.42
N VAL A 55 -0.71 1.67 -2.04
CA VAL A 55 -1.94 2.31 -2.57
C VAL A 55 -2.65 1.40 -3.58
N LYS A 56 -1.91 0.66 -4.41
CA LYS A 56 -2.48 -0.31 -5.35
C LYS A 56 -3.10 -1.56 -4.70
N LYS A 57 -2.74 -1.89 -3.45
CA LYS A 57 -3.34 -3.02 -2.71
C LYS A 57 -4.69 -2.66 -2.10
N PHE A 58 -5.02 -1.38 -1.97
CA PHE A 58 -6.31 -0.96 -1.45
C PHE A 58 -7.41 -1.22 -2.49
N ASP A 59 -8.38 -2.06 -2.13
CA ASP A 59 -9.48 -2.48 -3.04
C ASP A 59 -10.37 -1.32 -3.51
N LYS A 60 -10.34 -0.19 -2.82
CA LYS A 60 -11.10 1.03 -3.15
C LYS A 60 -10.46 1.83 -4.29
N ILE A 61 -9.25 1.47 -4.72
CA ILE A 61 -8.46 2.24 -5.69
C ILE A 61 -8.17 1.41 -6.95
N GLU A 62 -8.47 1.98 -8.11
CA GLU A 62 -8.05 1.40 -9.38
C GLU A 62 -6.56 1.66 -9.60
N GLY A 63 -5.74 0.59 -9.63
CA GLY A 63 -4.28 0.69 -9.80
C GLY A 63 -3.80 1.40 -11.07
N THR A 64 -4.69 1.64 -12.04
CA THR A 64 -4.44 2.42 -13.27
C THR A 64 -4.54 3.93 -13.06
N LYS A 65 -5.21 4.40 -12.00
CA LYS A 65 -5.35 5.82 -11.65
C LYS A 65 -4.28 6.29 -10.65
N VAL A 66 -3.60 5.34 -10.00
CA VAL A 66 -2.53 5.63 -9.04
C VAL A 66 -1.33 6.21 -9.78
N THR A 67 -1.14 7.51 -9.59
CA THR A 67 -0.02 8.28 -10.15
C THR A 67 0.72 8.95 -8.99
N GLU A 68 2.02 9.21 -9.15
CA GLU A 68 2.84 9.86 -8.11
C GLU A 68 2.26 11.21 -7.65
N THR A 69 1.64 11.95 -8.57
CA THR A 69 1.04 13.26 -8.35
C THR A 69 -0.48 13.21 -8.15
N ALA A 70 -1.08 12.02 -8.06
CA ALA A 70 -2.53 11.90 -7.91
C ALA A 70 -2.97 12.37 -6.52
N ASP A 71 -4.00 13.21 -6.47
CA ASP A 71 -4.64 13.66 -5.24
C ASP A 71 -5.53 12.54 -4.67
N PHE A 72 -5.28 12.11 -3.43
CA PHE A 72 -6.07 11.06 -2.75
C PHE A 72 -7.57 11.38 -2.69
N GLN A 73 -7.91 12.65 -2.48
CA GLN A 73 -9.30 13.09 -2.37
C GLN A 73 -9.95 13.42 -3.73
N LYS A 74 -9.20 14.00 -4.68
CA LYS A 74 -9.78 14.51 -5.94
C LYS A 74 -9.71 13.49 -7.07
N ASP A 75 -8.58 12.82 -7.24
CA ASP A 75 -8.37 11.87 -8.35
C ASP A 75 -8.80 10.45 -7.95
N LEU A 76 -8.47 10.05 -6.73
CA LEU A 76 -8.79 8.72 -6.21
C LEU A 76 -10.13 8.70 -5.45
N SER A 77 -10.74 9.87 -5.19
CA SER A 77 -12.05 10.02 -4.55
C SER A 77 -12.20 9.22 -3.25
N LEU A 78 -11.12 9.18 -2.47
CA LEU A 78 -11.10 8.47 -1.20
C LEU A 78 -11.89 9.22 -0.13
N ASP A 79 -12.65 8.47 0.66
CA ASP A 79 -13.40 9.03 1.77
C ASP A 79 -12.48 9.40 2.94
N SER A 80 -12.95 10.25 3.85
CA SER A 80 -12.19 10.66 5.03
C SER A 80 -11.70 9.47 5.85
N LEU A 81 -12.50 8.40 5.95
CA LEU A 81 -12.17 7.16 6.66
C LEU A 81 -11.12 6.32 5.92
N ASP A 82 -11.16 6.31 4.59
CA ASP A 82 -10.20 5.57 3.75
C ASP A 82 -8.80 6.17 3.87
N ARG A 83 -8.70 7.49 4.05
CA ARG A 83 -7.42 8.17 4.26
C ARG A 83 -6.76 7.74 5.57
N VAL A 84 -7.54 7.58 6.65
CA VAL A 84 -7.02 7.10 7.94
C VAL A 84 -6.48 5.67 7.80
N GLU A 85 -7.19 4.81 7.05
CA GLU A 85 -6.75 3.44 6.79
C GLU A 85 -5.43 3.39 5.98
N LEU A 86 -5.30 4.25 4.96
CA LEU A 86 -4.07 4.40 4.18
C LEU A 86 -2.88 4.88 5.01
N VAL A 87 -3.10 5.89 5.85
CA VAL A 87 -2.06 6.45 6.73
C VAL A 87 -1.56 5.37 7.70
N MET A 88 -2.47 4.62 8.33
CA MET A 88 -2.09 3.49 9.18
C MET A 88 -1.26 2.44 8.44
N ALA A 89 -1.59 2.13 7.18
CA ALA A 89 -0.80 1.19 6.37
C ALA A 89 0.60 1.72 6.05
N PHE A 90 0.76 3.04 5.87
CA PHE A 90 2.07 3.66 5.71
C PHE A 90 2.87 3.64 7.02
N GLU A 91 2.24 3.95 8.14
CA GLU A 91 2.85 3.87 9.47
C GLU A 91 3.38 2.47 9.79
N GLU A 92 2.59 1.44 9.48
CA GLU A 92 2.98 0.04 9.70
C GLU A 92 4.14 -0.38 8.78
N GLU A 93 4.07 -0.10 7.47
CA GLU A 93 5.10 -0.52 6.50
C GLU A 93 6.45 0.16 6.76
N PHE A 94 6.43 1.44 7.13
CA PHE A 94 7.65 2.23 7.33
C PHE A 94 8.04 2.34 8.82
N SER A 95 7.23 1.80 9.74
CA SER A 95 7.44 1.91 11.20
C SER A 95 7.61 3.37 11.68
N VAL A 96 6.87 4.28 11.05
CA VAL A 96 6.83 5.71 11.36
C VAL A 96 5.49 6.07 12.02
N GLU A 97 5.43 7.23 12.66
CA GLU A 97 4.21 7.77 13.25
C GLU A 97 3.90 9.09 12.55
N ILE A 98 2.79 9.15 11.82
CA ILE A 98 2.39 10.32 11.03
C ILE A 98 1.21 10.95 11.75
N PRO A 99 1.39 12.07 12.46
CA PRO A 99 0.26 12.71 13.14
C PRO A 99 -0.80 13.12 12.12
N GLU A 100 -2.07 13.06 12.53
CA GLU A 100 -3.22 13.36 11.67
C GLU A 100 -3.11 14.76 11.02
N GLU A 101 -2.56 15.73 11.76
CA GLU A 101 -2.33 17.10 11.26
C GLU A 101 -1.38 17.16 10.06
N GLU A 102 -0.37 16.29 10.02
CA GLU A 102 0.55 16.19 8.89
C GLU A 102 -0.07 15.31 7.79
N ALA A 103 -0.73 14.21 8.15
CA ALA A 103 -1.42 13.35 7.20
C ALA A 103 -2.47 14.10 6.36
N ASP A 104 -3.22 15.05 6.93
CA ASP A 104 -4.18 15.87 6.20
C ASP A 104 -3.54 16.85 5.20
N LYS A 105 -2.25 17.20 5.40
CA LYS A 105 -1.48 18.02 4.45
C LYS A 105 -0.92 17.18 3.31
N LEU A 106 -0.70 15.88 3.52
CA LEU A 106 -0.18 14.95 2.51
C LEU A 106 -1.28 14.53 1.53
N ARG A 107 -1.38 15.24 0.41
CA ARG A 107 -2.45 14.99 -0.57
C ARG A 107 -2.09 14.02 -1.69
N CYS A 108 -0.80 13.81 -1.96
CA CYS A 108 -0.34 12.93 -3.02
C CYS A 108 0.75 11.94 -2.56
N CYS A 109 0.97 10.88 -3.34
CA CYS A 109 1.98 9.86 -3.07
C CYS A 109 3.40 10.44 -3.01
N ALA A 110 3.70 11.44 -3.85
CA ALA A 110 4.99 12.12 -3.85
C ALA A 110 5.25 12.89 -2.55
N ASP A 111 4.22 13.50 -1.96
CA ASP A 111 4.35 14.19 -0.67
C ASP A 111 4.57 13.20 0.46
N VAL A 112 3.84 12.08 0.46
CA VAL A 112 4.04 10.98 1.42
C VAL A 112 5.46 10.42 1.31
N ALA A 113 5.95 10.16 0.10
CA ALA A 113 7.29 9.64 -0.11
C ALA A 113 8.39 10.64 0.32
N LYS A 114 8.18 11.94 0.11
CA LYS A 114 9.08 12.99 0.63
C LYS A 114 9.05 13.06 2.15
N TYR A 115 7.86 12.99 2.74
CA TYR A 115 7.70 12.99 4.19
C TYR A 115 8.43 11.81 4.81
N ILE A 116 8.22 10.61 4.28
CA ILE A 116 8.90 9.40 4.72
C ILE A 116 10.40 9.51 4.46
N SER A 117 10.84 10.02 3.30
CA SER A 117 12.28 10.17 3.03
C SER A 117 12.96 11.19 3.95
N SER A 118 12.25 12.24 4.38
CA SER A 118 12.75 13.24 5.32
C SER A 118 12.64 12.79 6.78
N GLY A 119 11.65 11.94 7.09
CA GLY A 119 11.41 11.38 8.43
C GLY A 119 12.16 10.07 8.69
N ALA A 120 12.60 9.36 7.64
CA ALA A 120 13.38 8.12 7.71
C ALA A 120 14.75 8.29 8.37
N GLU A 121 15.19 9.54 8.62
CA GLU A 121 16.37 9.84 9.41
C GLU A 121 16.11 9.83 10.94
N GLN A 122 14.88 9.56 11.39
CA GLN A 122 14.56 9.50 12.83
C GLN A 122 13.83 8.21 13.23
N LYS A 123 14.55 7.08 13.14
CA LYS A 123 14.48 6.00 14.13
C LYS A 123 15.73 5.08 14.10
N SER A 124 16.90 5.65 14.43
CA SER A 124 18.12 4.87 14.78
C SER A 124 18.52 4.99 16.25
N THR A 125 17.71 5.62 17.09
CA THR A 125 17.90 5.75 18.54
C THR A 125 16.52 5.54 19.14
N GLU A 126 16.19 4.54 19.97
CA GLU A 126 16.85 3.92 21.12
C GLU A 126 16.01 2.65 21.41
N ASN A 127 16.53 1.45 21.66
CA ASN A 127 16.89 0.99 23.00
C ASN A 127 17.41 -0.47 22.92
N ILE A 128 18.65 -0.72 23.35
CA ILE A 128 19.14 -1.79 24.26
C ILE A 128 20.60 -1.48 24.58
#